data_AF-M3AKJ4-F1
#
_entry.id   AF-M3AKJ4-F1
#
_cell.length_a   1.000
_cell.length_b   1.000
_cell.length_c   1.000
_cell.angle_alpha   90.00
_cell.angle_beta   90.00
_cell.angle_gamma   90.00
#
_symmetry.space_group_name_H-M   'P 1'
#
loop_
_entity.id
_entity.type
_entity.pdbx_description
1 polymer ?
#
loop_
_entity_poly.entity_id
_entity_poly.type
_entity_poly.pdbx_seq_one_letter_code
_entity_poly.pdbx_strand_id
1 'polypeptide(L)'
;MPSRKHTKKAAAMRTESTHKDKKKDTPPHPMNVCDGVWSSIVVRKDEQGTDSVRRHEWNKTSLRPYAHFKKLYGERKFSKPHSSQPMHRSFLDLPPELRNRVYRLALIHDPTYIELSAKTNRARESNGHAQIFHVKRYRHKIAPTLRLLRTCKQIQQEAASIFYGEHEFRFTSVRGLYILERFLFTMGTYNVSCLRKIAMHITISGNTEDNFKENLGESKGTLAYMTRVVHNWGLRRPHYNWGGDLCEERVKSTLEEHGKNLAEFTLIMPDTFTPAQPIDDPFPYLDYDFLLDPAAFQNLKVRLVRLHGGFAYYLPNGDSNVDLSNSYRDFVLPYHLDTRKWARRMGYEVFDVAYDKLGRWPVELKNGEEIREIEGDDEEADWLASPY
;
A
#
# COMPACT_ATOMS: atom_id res chain seq x y z
N MET A 1 19.18 37.06 40.77
CA MET A 1 19.73 36.71 39.46
C MET A 1 18.71 37.05 38.38
N PRO A 2 18.97 37.98 37.44
CA PRO A 2 17.96 38.43 36.50
C PRO A 2 17.92 37.58 35.23
N SER A 3 16.68 37.30 34.81
CA SER A 3 16.28 36.58 33.60
C SER A 3 16.80 37.26 32.33
N ARG A 4 17.58 36.52 31.53
CA ARG A 4 18.05 36.91 30.20
C ARG A 4 16.90 36.84 29.20
N LYS A 5 16.33 37.99 28.85
CA LYS A 5 15.43 38.14 27.70
C LYS A 5 16.25 38.08 26.41
N HIS A 6 16.05 37.04 25.60
CA HIS A 6 16.58 36.98 24.23
C HIS A 6 15.77 37.91 23.31
N THR A 7 16.34 39.07 23.00
CA THR A 7 15.88 39.96 21.94
C THR A 7 16.24 39.38 20.57
N LYS A 8 15.21 39.01 19.79
CA LYS A 8 15.37 38.71 18.36
C LYS A 8 15.72 40.00 17.62
N LYS A 9 16.97 40.13 17.15
CA LYS A 9 17.36 41.15 16.15
C LYS A 9 16.62 40.86 14.84
N ALA A 10 15.84 41.83 14.39
CA ALA A 10 15.31 41.86 13.03
C ALA A 10 16.47 41.98 12.04
N ALA A 11 16.57 41.02 11.12
CA ALA A 11 17.51 41.09 10.01
C ALA A 11 17.01 42.15 9.01
N ALA A 12 17.89 43.10 8.69
CA ALA A 12 17.64 44.13 7.69
C ALA A 12 17.39 43.49 6.31
N MET A 13 16.26 43.83 5.69
CA MET A 13 15.97 43.56 4.29
C MET A 13 17.04 44.23 3.42
N ARG A 14 17.91 43.43 2.80
CA ARG A 14 18.69 43.86 1.63
C ARG A 14 17.72 44.00 0.46
N THR A 15 17.62 45.21 -0.06
CA THR A 15 17.04 45.49 -1.37
C THR A 15 17.96 44.94 -2.44
N GLU A 16 17.67 43.75 -2.93
CA GLU A 16 18.32 43.19 -4.12
C GLU A 16 17.90 43.99 -5.36
N SER A 17 18.92 44.56 -6.03
CA SER A 17 18.76 45.29 -7.27
C SER A 17 18.27 44.34 -8.37
N THR A 18 17.20 44.75 -9.04
CA THR A 18 16.63 44.07 -10.21
C THR A 18 17.54 44.21 -11.42
N HIS A 19 18.58 43.38 -11.50
CA HIS A 19 19.30 43.16 -12.76
C HIS A 19 18.40 42.33 -13.69
N LYS A 20 17.76 43.01 -14.64
CA LYS A 20 17.06 42.39 -15.77
C LYS A 20 18.10 41.74 -16.69
N ASP A 21 18.39 40.47 -16.43
CA ASP A 21 19.09 39.64 -17.41
C ASP A 21 18.20 39.49 -18.65
N LYS A 22 18.66 40.08 -19.76
CA LYS A 22 18.13 39.82 -21.10
C LYS A 22 18.29 38.33 -21.38
N LYS A 23 17.19 37.60 -21.22
CA LYS A 23 17.04 36.23 -21.72
C LYS A 23 17.44 36.23 -23.19
N LYS A 24 18.60 35.66 -23.53
CA LYS A 24 18.97 35.39 -24.92
C LYS A 24 17.86 34.52 -25.50
N ASP A 25 17.21 35.03 -26.55
CA ASP A 25 16.30 34.28 -27.42
C ASP A 25 17.09 33.11 -28.01
N THR A 26 17.09 32.01 -27.27
CA THR A 26 17.50 30.73 -27.81
C THR A 26 16.33 30.32 -28.71
N PRO A 27 16.52 30.14 -30.03
CA PRO A 27 15.44 29.71 -30.89
C PRO A 27 14.83 28.45 -30.27
N PRO A 28 13.49 28.34 -30.21
CA PRO A 28 12.86 27.15 -29.69
C PRO A 28 13.46 25.98 -30.46
N HIS A 29 14.22 25.12 -29.78
CA HIS A 29 14.62 23.85 -30.36
C HIS A 29 13.35 23.28 -30.98
N PRO A 30 13.33 22.97 -32.30
CA PRO A 30 12.19 22.28 -32.87
C PRO A 30 11.98 21.08 -31.95
N MET A 31 10.81 21.04 -31.30
CA MET A 31 10.45 19.86 -30.55
C MET A 31 10.51 18.75 -31.60
N ASN A 32 11.57 17.94 -31.54
CA ASN A 32 11.64 16.64 -32.19
C ASN A 32 10.53 15.80 -31.54
N VAL A 33 9.29 16.10 -31.92
CA VAL A 33 8.24 15.12 -32.02
C VAL A 33 8.80 14.18 -33.06
N CYS A 34 9.41 13.09 -32.60
CA CYS A 34 10.04 12.13 -33.48
C CYS A 34 9.02 11.75 -34.56
N ASP A 35 9.30 12.09 -35.82
CA ASP A 35 8.58 11.62 -37.00
C ASP A 35 8.88 10.13 -37.18
N GLY A 36 8.35 9.31 -36.29
CA GLY A 36 8.61 7.89 -36.34
C GLY A 36 7.53 7.04 -35.71
N VAL A 37 7.22 6.00 -36.48
CA VAL A 37 5.97 5.26 -36.50
C VAL A 37 5.79 4.40 -35.25
N TRP A 38 4.64 4.61 -34.59
CA TRP A 38 3.94 3.57 -33.85
C TRP A 38 2.45 3.77 -33.91
N SER A 39 1.76 2.63 -33.90
CA SER A 39 0.39 2.51 -34.31
C SER A 39 -0.50 1.69 -33.42
N SER A 40 -1.76 2.11 -33.29
CA SER A 40 -2.82 1.13 -33.18
C SER A 40 -2.75 0.25 -34.43
N ILE A 41 -2.41 -1.01 -34.25
CA ILE A 41 -2.54 -2.02 -35.29
C ILE A 41 -4.03 -2.33 -35.37
N VAL A 42 -4.66 -1.94 -36.47
CA VAL A 42 -5.98 -2.44 -36.81
C VAL A 42 -5.73 -3.58 -37.80
N VAL A 43 -5.96 -4.81 -37.33
CA VAL A 43 -6.04 -5.96 -38.22
C VAL A 43 -7.46 -5.98 -38.76
N ARG A 44 -7.62 -5.76 -40.06
CA ARG A 44 -8.90 -5.97 -40.75
C ARG A 44 -8.70 -7.06 -41.78
N LYS A 45 -9.58 -8.05 -41.77
CA LYS A 45 -9.73 -8.92 -42.93
C LYS A 45 -10.27 -8.08 -44.08
N ASP A 46 -9.55 -8.06 -45.20
CA ASP A 46 -10.09 -7.51 -46.43
C ASP A 46 -11.19 -8.42 -47.01
N GLU A 47 -11.78 -8.00 -48.12
CA GLU A 47 -12.85 -8.76 -48.79
C GLU A 47 -12.38 -10.16 -49.25
N GLN A 48 -11.07 -10.37 -49.39
CA GLN A 48 -10.48 -11.68 -49.70
C GLN A 48 -10.13 -12.51 -48.44
N GLY A 49 -10.41 -11.99 -47.23
CA GLY A 49 -10.10 -12.66 -45.97
C GLY A 49 -8.64 -12.55 -45.52
N THR A 50 -7.83 -11.74 -46.20
CA THR A 50 -6.42 -11.49 -45.85
C THR A 50 -6.33 -10.43 -44.76
N ASP A 51 -5.51 -10.68 -43.75
CA ASP A 51 -5.29 -9.74 -42.65
C ASP A 51 -4.48 -8.52 -43.13
N SER A 52 -5.16 -7.41 -43.39
CA SER A 52 -4.51 -6.12 -43.63
C SER A 52 -4.16 -5.46 -42.30
N VAL A 53 -2.86 -5.18 -42.11
CA VAL A 53 -2.34 -4.50 -40.91
C VAL A 53 -2.16 -3.02 -41.23
N ARG A 54 -3.09 -2.16 -40.79
CA ARG A 54 -2.90 -0.70 -40.88
C ARG A 54 -2.20 -0.15 -39.65
N ARG A 55 -1.13 0.59 -39.87
CA ARG A 55 -0.36 1.29 -38.83
C ARG A 55 -0.70 2.78 -38.83
N HIS A 56 -1.37 3.26 -37.78
CA HIS A 56 -1.67 4.70 -37.55
C HIS A 56 -0.65 5.40 -36.67
N GLU A 57 0.11 6.37 -37.14
CA GLU A 57 1.03 7.13 -36.29
C GLU A 57 0.33 7.86 -35.13
N TRP A 58 1.01 7.94 -33.97
CA TRP A 58 0.54 8.73 -32.83
C TRP A 58 0.66 10.24 -33.10
N ASN A 59 -0.33 10.81 -33.79
CA ASN A 59 -0.46 12.27 -33.91
C ASN A 59 -1.14 12.90 -32.68
N LYS A 60 -1.13 14.23 -32.59
CA LYS A 60 -1.78 14.99 -31.49
C LYS A 60 -3.24 14.56 -31.26
N THR A 61 -3.98 14.25 -32.34
CA THR A 61 -5.38 13.84 -32.29
C THR A 61 -5.54 12.45 -31.66
N SER A 62 -4.76 11.47 -32.10
CA SER A 62 -4.77 10.10 -31.57
C SER A 62 -4.29 10.00 -30.11
N LEU A 63 -3.47 10.96 -29.66
CA LEU A 63 -3.01 11.06 -28.27
C LEU A 63 -4.01 11.79 -27.35
N ARG A 64 -4.98 12.52 -27.91
CA ARG A 64 -5.98 13.30 -27.15
C ARG A 64 -6.75 12.47 -26.12
N PRO A 65 -7.18 11.23 -26.39
CA PRO A 65 -7.84 10.39 -25.38
C PRO A 65 -6.97 10.13 -24.16
N TYR A 66 -5.63 10.23 -24.27
CA TYR A 66 -4.71 9.97 -23.18
C TYR A 66 -4.25 11.24 -22.45
N ALA A 67 -4.67 12.43 -22.88
CA ALA A 67 -4.16 13.69 -22.34
C ALA A 67 -4.36 13.83 -20.82
N HIS A 68 -5.42 13.24 -20.27
CA HIS A 68 -5.68 13.22 -18.82
C HIS A 68 -4.77 12.24 -18.06
N PHE A 69 -4.18 11.25 -18.73
CA PHE A 69 -3.21 10.31 -18.18
C PHE A 69 -1.77 10.77 -18.45
N LYS A 70 -1.31 11.84 -17.78
CA LYS A 70 0.00 12.47 -18.02
C LYS A 70 1.18 11.50 -18.23
N LYS A 71 1.27 10.44 -17.42
CA LYS A 71 2.31 9.40 -17.56
C LYS A 71 2.17 8.59 -18.84
N LEU A 72 0.97 8.05 -19.12
CA LEU A 72 0.70 7.28 -20.34
C LEU A 72 0.82 8.15 -21.59
N TYR A 73 0.37 9.39 -21.51
CA TYR A 73 0.54 10.39 -22.56
C TYR A 73 2.02 10.62 -22.84
N GLY A 74 2.84 10.86 -21.82
CA GLY A 74 4.28 11.04 -21.97
C GLY A 74 4.97 9.80 -22.55
N GLU A 75 4.67 8.62 -22.02
CA GLU A 75 5.21 7.35 -22.53
C GLU A 75 4.88 7.14 -24.01
N ARG A 76 3.64 7.43 -24.44
CA ARG A 76 3.24 7.34 -25.84
C ARG A 76 3.91 8.43 -26.70
N LYS A 77 3.84 9.69 -26.25
CA LYS A 77 4.37 10.87 -26.97
C LYS A 77 5.89 10.80 -27.18
N PHE A 78 6.63 10.26 -26.22
CA PHE A 78 8.10 10.20 -26.25
C PHE A 78 8.64 8.79 -26.52
N SER A 79 7.78 7.83 -26.92
CA SER A 79 8.23 6.51 -27.32
C SER A 79 9.12 6.60 -28.55
N LYS A 80 10.23 5.85 -28.58
CA LYS A 80 11.07 5.74 -29.78
C LYS A 80 10.36 4.85 -30.80
N PRO A 81 10.41 5.17 -32.10
CA PRO A 81 9.83 4.37 -33.18
C PRO A 81 10.33 2.92 -33.13
N HIS A 82 9.50 1.94 -33.48
CA HIS A 82 10.04 0.59 -33.71
C HIS A 82 10.78 0.57 -35.02
N SER A 83 11.74 -0.34 -35.09
CA SER A 83 12.17 -0.87 -36.37
C SER A 83 10.95 -1.38 -37.15
N SER A 84 10.81 -0.95 -38.40
CA SER A 84 9.81 -1.48 -39.33
C SER A 84 10.05 -2.95 -39.67
N GLN A 85 11.27 -3.45 -39.47
CA GLN A 85 11.60 -4.85 -39.69
C GLN A 85 10.89 -5.71 -38.64
N PRO A 86 10.02 -6.66 -39.07
CA PRO A 86 9.41 -7.60 -38.15
C PRO A 86 10.53 -8.43 -37.52
N MET A 87 10.62 -8.42 -36.19
CA MET A 87 11.49 -9.38 -35.51
C MET A 87 10.96 -10.78 -35.82
N HIS A 88 11.86 -11.72 -36.12
CA HIS A 88 11.49 -13.09 -36.50
C HIS A 88 10.65 -13.82 -35.42
N ARG A 89 10.69 -13.35 -34.16
CA ARG A 89 9.88 -13.86 -33.05
C ARG A 89 9.52 -12.73 -32.09
N SER A 90 8.24 -12.63 -31.73
CA SER A 90 7.68 -11.77 -30.69
C SER A 90 7.71 -12.48 -29.34
N PHE A 91 7.67 -11.71 -28.24
CA PHE A 91 7.46 -12.26 -26.90
C PHE A 91 6.15 -13.05 -26.79
N LEU A 92 5.12 -12.66 -27.54
CA LEU A 92 3.82 -13.35 -27.55
C LEU A 92 3.84 -14.67 -28.35
N ASP A 93 4.92 -14.95 -29.10
CA ASP A 93 5.09 -16.23 -29.80
C ASP A 93 5.65 -17.32 -28.88
N LEU A 94 6.08 -16.96 -27.66
CA LEU A 94 6.46 -17.92 -26.63
C LEU A 94 5.22 -18.66 -26.11
N PRO A 95 5.30 -19.97 -25.80
CA PRO A 95 4.25 -20.67 -25.06
C PRO A 95 3.87 -19.95 -23.75
N PRO A 96 2.59 -19.98 -23.32
CA PRO A 96 2.13 -19.31 -22.11
C PRO A 96 2.95 -19.63 -20.85
N GLU A 97 3.46 -20.85 -20.73
CA GLU A 97 4.26 -21.32 -19.59
C GLU A 97 5.58 -20.54 -19.50
N LEU A 98 6.22 -20.31 -20.65
CA LEU A 98 7.46 -19.52 -20.72
C LEU A 98 7.17 -18.04 -20.46
N ARG A 99 6.05 -17.50 -20.96
CA ARG A 99 5.63 -16.12 -20.65
C ARG A 99 5.40 -15.94 -19.15
N ASN A 100 4.71 -16.88 -18.51
CA ASN A 100 4.49 -16.89 -17.06
C ASN A 100 5.81 -16.90 -16.27
N ARG A 101 6.80 -17.68 -16.73
CA ARG A 101 8.13 -17.67 -16.10
C ARG A 101 8.84 -16.32 -16.23
N VAL A 102 8.74 -15.68 -17.40
CA VAL A 102 9.27 -14.32 -17.61
C VAL A 102 8.55 -13.30 -16.73
N TYR A 103 7.22 -13.37 -16.63
CA TYR A 103 6.44 -12.50 -15.75
C TYR A 103 6.87 -12.65 -14.29
N ARG A 104 7.05 -13.88 -13.79
CA ARG A 104 7.52 -14.11 -12.41
C ARG A 104 8.88 -13.47 -12.15
N LEU A 105 9.83 -13.69 -13.05
CA LEU A 105 11.17 -13.10 -12.94
C LEU A 105 11.16 -11.56 -12.98
N ALA A 106 10.23 -10.97 -13.73
CA ALA A 106 10.12 -9.52 -13.86
C ALA A 106 9.29 -8.85 -12.74
N LEU A 107 8.27 -9.54 -12.24
CA LEU A 107 7.24 -8.94 -11.40
C LEU A 107 7.30 -9.36 -9.94
N ILE A 108 7.78 -10.57 -9.64
CA ILE A 108 7.86 -11.06 -8.25
C ILE A 108 9.16 -10.59 -7.62
N HIS A 109 9.02 -9.88 -6.50
CA HIS A 109 10.14 -9.33 -5.75
C HIS A 109 10.42 -10.17 -4.51
N ASP A 110 11.68 -10.19 -4.08
CA ASP A 110 12.06 -10.67 -2.75
C ASP A 110 12.21 -9.48 -1.79
N PRO A 111 11.55 -9.50 -0.61
CA PRO A 111 10.51 -10.44 -0.19
C PRO A 111 9.20 -10.31 -0.99
N THR A 112 8.41 -11.38 -1.01
CA THR A 112 7.15 -11.52 -1.78
C THR A 112 6.00 -10.67 -1.26
N TYR A 113 6.22 -9.84 -0.24
CA TYR A 113 5.25 -8.86 0.20
C TYR A 113 5.60 -7.45 -0.29
N ILE A 114 4.55 -6.63 -0.43
CA ILE A 114 4.63 -5.21 -0.79
C ILE A 114 3.92 -4.42 0.31
N GLU A 115 4.71 -3.72 1.13
CA GLU A 115 4.20 -2.83 2.17
C GLU A 115 3.96 -1.43 1.59
N LEU A 116 2.71 -1.01 1.60
CA LEU A 116 2.27 0.29 1.07
C LEU A 116 1.98 1.31 2.19
N SER A 117 1.91 0.86 3.45
CA SER A 117 1.57 1.68 4.59
C SER A 117 2.34 1.23 5.83
N ALA A 118 3.67 1.27 5.77
CA ALA A 118 4.50 0.82 6.89
C ALA A 118 4.31 1.73 8.11
N LYS A 119 3.80 1.18 9.20
CA LYS A 119 3.91 1.76 10.54
C LYS A 119 3.80 0.62 11.54
N THR A 120 4.84 0.46 12.34
CA THR A 120 5.02 -0.76 13.13
C THR A 120 4.93 -0.51 14.62
N ASN A 121 5.01 0.74 15.07
CA ASN A 121 4.76 1.09 16.47
C ASN A 121 4.22 2.51 16.66
N ARG A 122 4.01 2.94 17.91
CA ARG A 122 3.66 4.33 18.26
C ARG A 122 4.81 5.32 18.13
N ALA A 123 6.06 4.90 18.26
CA ALA A 123 7.18 5.85 18.23
C ALA A 123 7.47 6.36 16.81
N ARG A 124 7.60 7.67 16.65
CA ARG A 124 7.64 8.33 15.34
C ARG A 124 8.87 7.99 14.51
N GLU A 125 10.02 7.79 15.15
CA GLU A 125 11.31 7.70 14.45
C GLU A 125 11.48 6.41 13.64
N SER A 126 11.16 5.26 14.24
CA SER A 126 11.26 3.96 13.56
C SER A 126 10.29 3.83 12.38
N ASN A 127 9.08 4.37 12.54
CA ASN A 127 8.08 4.44 11.47
C ASN A 127 8.53 5.26 10.27
N GLY A 128 9.21 6.40 10.51
CA GLY A 128 9.74 7.23 9.43
C GLY A 128 10.75 6.48 8.58
N HIS A 129 11.65 5.72 9.21
CA HIS A 129 12.65 4.91 8.49
C HIS A 129 12.01 3.77 7.71
N ALA A 130 11.09 3.01 8.31
CA ALA A 130 10.36 1.95 7.62
C ALA A 130 9.58 2.49 6.41
N GLN A 131 8.85 3.60 6.59
CA GLN A 131 8.09 4.24 5.52
C GLN A 131 9.01 4.69 4.38
N ILE A 132 10.11 5.38 4.68
CA ILE A 132 11.09 5.82 3.67
C ILE A 132 11.67 4.61 2.92
N PHE A 133 12.02 3.54 3.64
CA PHE A 133 12.55 2.31 3.05
C PHE A 133 11.57 1.69 2.05
N HIS A 134 10.30 1.47 2.45
CA HIS A 134 9.30 0.85 1.59
C HIS A 134 8.89 1.74 0.42
N VAL A 135 8.78 3.06 0.63
CA VAL A 135 8.54 4.02 -0.46
C VAL A 135 9.69 3.99 -1.48
N LYS A 136 10.95 3.98 -1.02
CA LYS A 136 12.11 3.88 -1.92
C LYS A 136 12.09 2.54 -2.66
N ARG A 137 11.87 1.43 -1.96
CA ARG A 137 11.78 0.09 -2.57
C ARG A 137 10.71 0.05 -3.64
N TYR A 138 9.51 0.53 -3.35
CA TYR A 138 8.43 0.56 -4.32
C TYR A 138 8.76 1.45 -5.52
N ARG A 139 9.23 2.69 -5.29
CA ARG A 139 9.54 3.64 -6.35
C ARG A 139 10.64 3.14 -7.29
N HIS A 140 11.67 2.51 -6.74
CA HIS A 140 12.88 2.18 -7.49
C HIS A 140 12.94 0.73 -7.97
N LYS A 141 12.23 -0.21 -7.32
CA LYS A 141 12.23 -1.63 -7.70
C LYS A 141 10.89 -2.08 -8.28
N ILE A 142 9.77 -1.76 -7.63
CA ILE A 142 8.46 -2.32 -7.98
C ILE A 142 7.77 -1.52 -9.09
N ALA A 143 7.59 -0.21 -8.90
CA ALA A 143 6.88 0.66 -9.85
C ALA A 143 7.46 0.65 -11.28
N PRO A 144 8.79 0.52 -11.50
CA PRO A 144 9.33 0.35 -12.84
C PRO A 144 8.90 -0.95 -13.52
N THR A 145 8.80 -2.07 -12.79
CA THR A 145 8.41 -3.36 -13.39
C THR A 145 6.92 -3.42 -13.71
N LEU A 146 6.09 -2.68 -12.98
CA LEU A 146 4.66 -2.50 -13.29
C LEU A 146 4.38 -1.85 -14.66
N ARG A 147 5.39 -1.26 -15.31
CA ARG A 147 5.25 -0.80 -16.70
C ARG A 147 4.96 -1.95 -17.67
N LEU A 148 5.36 -3.18 -17.32
CA LEU A 148 5.05 -4.38 -18.11
C LEU A 148 3.54 -4.57 -18.25
N LEU A 149 2.76 -4.33 -17.18
CA LEU A 149 1.30 -4.41 -17.17
C LEU A 149 0.62 -3.34 -18.06
N ARG A 150 1.39 -2.41 -18.61
CA ARG A 150 0.88 -1.29 -19.43
C ARG A 150 1.25 -1.43 -20.91
N THR A 151 1.85 -2.54 -21.30
CA THR A 151 2.31 -2.81 -22.67
C THR A 151 1.14 -3.12 -23.62
N CYS A 152 0.43 -4.23 -23.39
CA CYS A 152 -0.77 -4.61 -24.13
C CYS A 152 -1.79 -5.33 -23.24
N LYS A 153 -3.03 -5.51 -23.74
CA LYS A 153 -4.13 -6.14 -22.98
C LYS A 153 -3.80 -7.59 -22.60
N GLN A 154 -3.22 -8.36 -23.52
CA GLN A 154 -2.88 -9.76 -23.27
C GLN A 154 -1.82 -9.88 -22.15
N ILE A 155 -0.72 -9.13 -22.23
CA ILE A 155 0.31 -9.10 -21.18
C ILE A 155 -0.30 -8.64 -19.86
N GLN A 156 -1.15 -7.62 -19.87
CA GLN A 156 -1.81 -7.16 -18.65
C GLN A 156 -2.66 -8.27 -18.01
N GLN A 157 -3.46 -9.00 -18.78
CA GLN A 157 -4.30 -10.08 -18.27
C GLN A 157 -3.47 -11.24 -17.71
N GLU A 158 -2.47 -11.71 -18.45
CA GLU A 158 -1.62 -12.82 -18.02
C GLU A 158 -0.80 -12.42 -16.77
N ALA A 159 -0.13 -11.28 -16.83
CA ALA A 159 0.85 -10.89 -15.82
C ALA A 159 0.24 -10.25 -14.56
N ALA A 160 -0.97 -9.67 -14.63
CA ALA A 160 -1.66 -9.13 -13.45
C ALA A 160 -1.99 -10.25 -12.46
N SER A 161 -2.45 -11.42 -12.94
CA SER A 161 -2.76 -12.56 -12.08
C SER A 161 -1.54 -13.02 -11.26
N ILE A 162 -0.35 -12.98 -11.87
CA ILE A 162 0.92 -13.32 -11.21
C ILE A 162 1.31 -12.23 -10.21
N PHE A 163 1.33 -10.96 -10.64
CA PHE A 163 1.73 -9.87 -9.75
C PHE A 163 0.81 -9.73 -8.54
N TYR A 164 -0.51 -9.66 -8.74
CA TYR A 164 -1.45 -9.47 -7.64
C TYR A 164 -1.73 -10.75 -6.86
N GLY A 165 -1.56 -11.92 -7.49
CA GLY A 165 -1.88 -13.20 -6.87
C GLY A 165 -0.74 -13.85 -6.09
N GLU A 166 0.52 -13.61 -6.47
CA GLU A 166 1.66 -14.21 -5.76
C GLU A 166 2.19 -13.29 -4.64
N HIS A 167 1.98 -11.97 -4.72
CA HIS A 167 2.35 -11.05 -3.64
C HIS A 167 1.34 -11.01 -2.50
N GLU A 168 1.85 -10.67 -1.31
CA GLU A 168 1.04 -10.20 -0.19
C GLU A 168 1.09 -8.66 -0.14
N PHE A 169 -0.07 -8.00 -0.17
CA PHE A 169 -0.14 -6.54 -0.05
C PHE A 169 -0.40 -6.14 1.39
N ARG A 170 0.54 -5.39 1.97
CA ARG A 170 0.51 -5.02 3.38
C ARG A 170 0.17 -3.54 3.56
N PHE A 171 -0.64 -3.30 4.57
CA PHE A 171 -1.12 -1.99 4.99
C PHE A 171 -1.07 -1.91 6.52
N THR A 172 0.14 -2.07 7.08
CA THR A 172 0.34 -2.31 8.53
C THR A 172 0.11 -1.09 9.43
N SER A 173 -0.01 0.10 8.87
CA SER A 173 -0.32 1.31 9.62
C SER A 173 -1.78 1.43 9.99
N VAL A 174 -2.06 2.16 11.07
CA VAL A 174 -3.40 2.66 11.41
C VAL A 174 -4.09 3.42 10.27
N ARG A 175 -3.32 3.94 9.30
CA ARG A 175 -3.86 4.58 8.08
C ARG A 175 -3.94 3.63 6.88
N GLY A 176 -3.67 2.35 7.11
CA GLY A 176 -3.59 1.29 6.12
C GLY A 176 -4.86 1.15 5.32
N LEU A 177 -6.02 1.20 5.98
CA LEU A 177 -7.33 1.16 5.33
C LEU A 177 -7.47 2.23 4.22
N TYR A 178 -7.10 3.48 4.50
CA TYR A 178 -7.18 4.55 3.50
C TYR A 178 -6.27 4.30 2.29
N ILE A 179 -5.10 3.68 2.52
CA ILE A 179 -4.17 3.36 1.43
C ILE A 179 -4.66 2.13 0.66
N LEU A 180 -5.23 1.14 1.35
CA LEU A 180 -5.87 -0.04 0.74
C LEU A 180 -7.03 0.39 -0.15
N GLU A 181 -7.93 1.23 0.32
CA GLU A 181 -9.04 1.73 -0.49
C GLU A 181 -8.54 2.41 -1.78
N ARG A 182 -7.52 3.27 -1.67
CA ARG A 182 -6.94 3.96 -2.82
C ARG A 182 -6.24 3.01 -3.77
N PHE A 183 -5.62 1.98 -3.22
CA PHE A 183 -4.98 0.92 -3.98
C PHE A 183 -6.02 0.13 -4.80
N LEU A 184 -7.10 -0.35 -4.16
CA LEU A 184 -8.21 -1.05 -4.81
C LEU A 184 -8.86 -0.19 -5.90
N PHE A 185 -9.15 1.08 -5.60
CA PHE A 185 -9.69 2.04 -6.58
C PHE A 185 -8.74 2.24 -7.78
N THR A 186 -7.43 2.31 -7.53
CA THR A 186 -6.43 2.56 -8.57
C THR A 186 -6.28 1.40 -9.54
N MET A 187 -6.26 0.17 -9.01
CA MET A 187 -6.02 -1.03 -9.81
C MET A 187 -7.27 -1.47 -10.59
N GLY A 188 -8.47 -1.16 -10.10
CA GLY A 188 -9.74 -1.49 -10.75
C GLY A 188 -10.17 -2.95 -10.58
N THR A 189 -11.43 -3.21 -10.86
CA THR A 189 -12.15 -4.45 -10.49
C THR A 189 -11.50 -5.75 -10.98
N TYR A 190 -11.03 -5.79 -12.22
CA TYR A 190 -10.32 -6.97 -12.76
C TYR A 190 -9.05 -7.30 -11.99
N ASN A 191 -8.24 -6.30 -11.64
CA ASN A 191 -7.03 -6.57 -10.89
C ASN A 191 -7.36 -6.94 -9.43
N VAL A 192 -8.45 -6.39 -8.86
CA VAL A 192 -8.90 -6.75 -7.51
C VAL A 192 -9.23 -8.25 -7.43
N SER A 193 -9.84 -8.82 -8.47
CA SER A 193 -10.11 -10.27 -8.51
C SER A 193 -8.85 -11.15 -8.61
N CYS A 194 -7.71 -10.54 -8.95
CA CYS A 194 -6.41 -11.22 -8.96
C CYS A 194 -5.74 -11.21 -7.58
N LEU A 195 -6.23 -10.43 -6.60
CA LEU A 195 -5.66 -10.42 -5.25
C LEU A 195 -5.85 -11.78 -4.58
N ARG A 196 -4.85 -12.19 -3.81
CA ARG A 196 -4.87 -13.45 -3.04
C ARG A 196 -4.58 -13.25 -1.57
N LYS A 197 -3.69 -12.33 -1.22
CA LYS A 197 -3.23 -12.11 0.15
C LYS A 197 -3.19 -10.63 0.48
N ILE A 198 -3.93 -10.22 1.50
CA ILE A 198 -3.91 -8.86 2.04
C ILE A 198 -3.60 -8.95 3.53
N ALA A 199 -2.71 -8.09 4.02
CA ALA A 199 -2.54 -7.86 5.44
C ALA A 199 -2.80 -6.40 5.75
N MET A 200 -3.63 -6.11 6.75
CA MET A 200 -3.93 -4.73 7.12
C MET A 200 -4.05 -4.58 8.62
N HIS A 201 -3.69 -3.39 9.10
CA HIS A 201 -3.93 -3.02 10.49
C HIS A 201 -5.42 -3.13 10.82
N ILE A 202 -5.74 -3.74 11.96
CA ILE A 202 -7.10 -3.80 12.48
C ILE A 202 -7.62 -2.37 12.67
N THR A 203 -8.77 -2.05 12.09
CA THR A 203 -9.38 -0.74 12.29
C THR A 203 -9.81 -0.66 13.75
N ILE A 204 -9.23 0.28 14.48
CA ILE A 204 -9.53 0.48 15.90
C ILE A 204 -10.39 1.73 15.96
N SER A 205 -11.69 1.54 16.19
CA SER A 205 -12.70 2.58 16.37
C SER A 205 -12.45 3.36 17.66
N GLY A 206 -11.47 4.27 17.65
CA GLY A 206 -11.28 5.17 18.79
C GLY A 206 -9.90 5.80 18.84
N ASN A 207 -9.88 7.12 18.98
CA ASN A 207 -8.93 7.92 19.77
C ASN A 207 -7.49 7.41 19.91
N THR A 208 -6.87 6.95 18.83
CA THR A 208 -5.41 7.01 18.81
C THR A 208 -5.08 8.49 19.01
N GLU A 209 -4.23 8.81 19.98
CA GLU A 209 -3.73 10.17 20.13
C GLU A 209 -3.04 10.68 18.84
N ASP A 210 -2.76 9.77 17.88
CA ASP A 210 -2.40 10.08 16.50
C ASP A 210 -3.54 10.67 15.66
N ASN A 211 -4.80 10.34 15.92
CA ASN A 211 -5.98 11.06 15.41
C ASN A 211 -6.19 12.39 16.16
N PHE A 212 -5.86 12.48 17.45
CA PHE A 212 -6.04 13.71 18.24
C PHE A 212 -4.96 14.79 18.05
N LYS A 213 -3.69 14.42 17.87
CA LYS A 213 -2.65 15.37 17.43
C LYS A 213 -2.85 15.80 15.97
N GLU A 214 -3.86 15.25 15.31
CA GLU A 214 -4.32 15.57 13.96
C GLU A 214 -5.86 15.73 13.89
N ASN A 215 -6.46 16.45 14.86
CA ASN A 215 -7.91 16.66 14.98
C ASN A 215 -8.63 16.88 13.64
N LEU A 216 -9.48 15.90 13.31
CA LEU A 216 -10.49 15.95 12.27
C LEU A 216 -11.68 16.81 12.75
N GLY A 217 -11.53 18.12 12.65
CA GLY A 217 -12.62 19.06 12.42
C GLY A 217 -12.38 19.68 11.04
N GLU A 218 -12.92 19.07 9.98
CA GLU A 218 -12.79 19.55 8.59
C GLU A 218 -11.33 19.66 8.04
N SER A 219 -10.73 18.50 7.81
CA SER A 219 -9.37 18.21 7.29
C SER A 219 -8.69 19.20 6.29
N LYS A 220 -7.71 19.99 6.77
CA LYS A 220 -6.65 20.58 5.90
C LYS A 220 -5.25 19.95 6.07
N GLY A 221 -4.98 19.23 7.15
CA GLY A 221 -3.64 18.66 7.43
C GLY A 221 -3.47 17.19 7.01
N THR A 222 -4.24 16.28 7.60
CA THR A 222 -4.09 14.82 7.44
C THR A 222 -4.51 14.33 6.06
N LEU A 223 -5.62 14.84 5.55
CA LEU A 223 -6.12 14.48 4.22
C LEU A 223 -5.14 14.96 3.13
N ALA A 224 -4.60 16.16 3.28
CA ALA A 224 -3.58 16.68 2.36
C ALA A 224 -2.30 15.84 2.43
N TYR A 225 -1.87 15.44 3.63
CA TYR A 225 -0.75 14.53 3.83
C TYR A 225 -1.01 13.17 3.18
N MET A 226 -2.16 12.54 3.46
CA MET A 226 -2.52 11.23 2.90
C MET A 226 -2.68 11.31 1.38
N THR A 227 -3.30 12.36 0.87
CA THR A 227 -3.38 12.65 -0.56
C THR A 227 -2.00 12.79 -1.19
N ARG A 228 -1.04 13.41 -0.49
CA ARG A 228 0.36 13.49 -0.92
C ARG A 228 1.04 12.12 -0.89
N VAL A 229 0.84 11.32 0.15
CA VAL A 229 1.36 9.95 0.26
C VAL A 229 0.83 9.10 -0.88
N VAL A 230 -0.50 8.99 -1.03
CA VAL A 230 -1.20 8.30 -2.12
C VAL A 230 -0.68 8.75 -3.49
N HIS A 231 -0.51 10.07 -3.69
CA HIS A 231 0.05 10.62 -4.92
C HIS A 231 1.51 10.19 -5.16
N ASN A 232 2.34 10.16 -4.12
CA ASN A 232 3.73 9.71 -4.19
C ASN A 232 3.85 8.22 -4.54
N TRP A 233 2.88 7.40 -4.12
CA TRP A 233 2.74 6.00 -4.54
C TRP A 233 2.21 5.85 -5.97
N GLY A 234 1.79 6.95 -6.62
CA GLY A 234 1.20 6.94 -7.96
C GLY A 234 -0.23 6.41 -7.98
N LEU A 235 -0.89 6.33 -6.83
CA LEU A 235 -2.28 5.95 -6.71
C LEU A 235 -3.20 7.10 -7.18
N ARG A 236 -4.35 6.74 -7.75
CA ARG A 236 -5.35 7.68 -8.25
C ARG A 236 -6.05 8.38 -7.08
N ARG A 237 -6.41 9.63 -7.31
CA ARG A 237 -7.30 10.37 -6.42
C ARG A 237 -8.74 10.06 -6.85
N PRO A 238 -9.64 9.74 -5.93
CA PRO A 238 -11.05 9.60 -6.25
C PRO A 238 -11.66 10.96 -6.59
N HIS A 239 -12.89 10.95 -7.09
CA HIS A 239 -13.72 12.14 -7.23
C HIS A 239 -14.65 12.37 -6.03
N TYR A 240 -14.63 11.51 -5.01
CA TYR A 240 -15.48 11.59 -3.82
C TYR A 240 -14.73 12.06 -2.56
N ASN A 241 -15.50 12.54 -1.59
CA ASN A 241 -15.01 13.01 -0.29
C ASN A 241 -14.51 11.85 0.58
N TRP A 242 -13.56 12.14 1.47
CA TRP A 242 -13.05 11.15 2.42
C TRP A 242 -13.92 11.15 3.68
N GLY A 243 -14.35 9.96 4.09
CA GLY A 243 -14.92 9.65 5.40
C GLY A 243 -14.42 8.26 5.81
N GLY A 244 -14.19 8.05 7.12
CA GLY A 244 -13.68 6.78 7.66
C GLY A 244 -14.63 5.63 7.35
N ASP A 245 -15.88 5.76 7.78
CA ASP A 245 -16.94 4.76 7.63
C ASP A 245 -17.16 4.43 6.14
N LEU A 246 -17.20 5.46 5.29
CA LEU A 246 -17.31 5.28 3.85
C LEU A 246 -16.09 4.57 3.24
N CYS A 247 -14.91 4.67 3.85
CA CYS A 247 -13.70 3.98 3.40
C CYS A 247 -13.78 2.49 3.75
N GLU A 248 -14.25 2.18 4.95
CA GLU A 248 -14.49 0.80 5.42
C GLU A 248 -15.51 0.11 4.53
N GLU A 249 -16.70 0.70 4.36
CA GLU A 249 -17.78 0.18 3.52
C GLU A 249 -17.32 -0.05 2.07
N ARG A 250 -16.54 0.88 1.49
CA ARG A 250 -16.01 0.73 0.14
C ARG A 250 -14.99 -0.38 0.01
N VAL A 251 -14.07 -0.51 0.98
CA VAL A 251 -13.08 -1.59 0.95
C VAL A 251 -13.79 -2.94 1.09
N LYS A 252 -14.72 -3.05 2.04
CA LYS A 252 -15.53 -4.25 2.25
C LYS A 252 -16.31 -4.64 0.99
N SER A 253 -17.17 -3.76 0.48
CA SER A 253 -17.94 -4.01 -0.75
C SER A 253 -17.05 -4.34 -1.94
N THR A 254 -15.94 -3.62 -2.15
CA THR A 254 -15.01 -3.91 -3.26
C THR A 254 -14.38 -5.31 -3.14
N LEU A 255 -13.99 -5.73 -1.92
CA LEU A 255 -13.39 -7.03 -1.69
C LEU A 255 -14.42 -8.17 -1.77
N GLU A 256 -15.64 -7.99 -1.26
CA GLU A 256 -16.70 -8.99 -1.32
C GLU A 256 -17.25 -9.15 -2.76
N GLU A 257 -17.43 -8.05 -3.49
CA GLU A 257 -17.96 -8.09 -4.85
C GLU A 257 -16.92 -8.60 -5.87
N HIS A 258 -15.66 -8.17 -5.74
CA HIS A 258 -14.63 -8.38 -6.76
C HIS A 258 -13.45 -9.22 -6.29
N GLY A 259 -13.20 -9.27 -4.99
CA GLY A 259 -12.11 -10.02 -4.36
C GLY A 259 -12.45 -11.47 -4.04
N LYS A 260 -13.43 -12.10 -4.70
CA LYS A 260 -13.89 -13.47 -4.43
C LYS A 260 -12.82 -14.56 -4.37
N ASN A 261 -11.68 -14.29 -5.00
CA ASN A 261 -10.52 -15.17 -5.01
C ASN A 261 -9.51 -14.88 -3.91
N LEU A 262 -9.77 -13.93 -3.02
CA LEU A 262 -8.93 -13.64 -1.86
C LEU A 262 -8.85 -14.91 -1.00
N ALA A 263 -7.62 -15.42 -0.86
CA ALA A 263 -7.35 -16.66 -0.16
C ALA A 263 -6.96 -16.40 1.29
N GLU A 264 -6.33 -15.25 1.57
CA GLU A 264 -5.87 -14.89 2.91
C GLU A 264 -6.11 -13.42 3.21
N PHE A 265 -6.72 -13.16 4.37
CA PHE A 265 -6.90 -11.83 4.94
C PHE A 265 -6.33 -11.79 6.35
N THR A 266 -5.23 -11.06 6.51
CA THR A 266 -4.50 -10.96 7.76
C THR A 266 -4.80 -9.62 8.44
N LEU A 267 -5.39 -9.69 9.63
CA LEU A 267 -5.58 -8.57 10.55
C LEU A 267 -4.31 -8.40 11.37
N ILE A 268 -3.75 -7.19 11.35
CA ILE A 268 -2.49 -6.84 12.01
C ILE A 268 -2.79 -6.04 13.26
N MET A 269 -2.30 -6.51 14.40
CA MET A 269 -2.45 -5.86 15.70
C MET A 269 -1.07 -5.65 16.34
N PRO A 270 -0.43 -4.49 16.16
CA PRO A 270 0.89 -4.28 16.75
C PRO A 270 0.79 -4.08 18.27
N ASP A 271 1.71 -4.67 19.02
CA ASP A 271 1.76 -4.73 20.50
C ASP A 271 1.90 -3.37 21.20
N THR A 272 2.14 -2.31 20.44
CA THR A 272 2.17 -0.94 20.93
C THR A 272 0.88 -0.17 20.66
N PHE A 273 -0.18 -0.82 20.16
CA PHE A 273 -1.49 -0.17 19.96
C PHE A 273 -2.51 -0.80 20.91
N THR A 274 -3.08 0.02 21.80
CA THR A 274 -4.34 -0.33 22.49
C THR A 274 -5.46 -0.45 21.43
N PRO A 275 -6.17 -1.59 21.38
CA PRO A 275 -7.55 -1.63 20.91
C PRO A 275 -8.35 -0.51 21.59
N ALA A 276 -9.35 0.04 20.91
CA ALA A 276 -10.21 1.06 21.51
C ALA A 276 -10.96 0.40 22.67
N GLN A 277 -11.07 1.15 23.77
CA GLN A 277 -11.58 0.84 25.12
C GLN A 277 -12.43 -0.42 25.33
N PRO A 278 -12.36 -0.96 26.55
CA PRO A 278 -13.57 -1.13 27.36
C PRO A 278 -13.43 -0.45 28.73
N ILE A 279 -14.47 -0.59 29.57
CA ILE A 279 -14.73 -0.03 30.92
C ILE A 279 -15.73 1.15 30.82
N ASP A 280 -17.00 0.99 30.41
CA ASP A 280 -18.07 0.28 31.14
C ASP A 280 -19.18 -0.22 30.19
N ASP A 281 -18.92 -0.28 28.87
CA ASP A 281 -19.93 -0.74 27.91
C ASP A 281 -19.93 -2.28 27.83
N PRO A 282 -21.02 -2.98 28.21
CA PRO A 282 -21.13 -4.43 28.08
C PRO A 282 -21.12 -4.91 26.62
N PHE A 283 -21.21 -3.98 25.66
CA PHE A 283 -21.03 -4.22 24.25
C PHE A 283 -19.89 -3.35 23.74
N PRO A 284 -18.63 -3.80 23.78
CA PRO A 284 -17.56 -3.06 23.15
C PRO A 284 -17.90 -2.98 21.66
N TYR A 285 -18.24 -1.77 21.20
CA TYR A 285 -18.27 -1.38 19.80
C TYR A 285 -16.84 -1.42 19.25
N LEU A 286 -16.20 -2.59 19.30
CA LEU A 286 -15.25 -2.96 18.30
C LEU A 286 -16.07 -2.95 17.02
N ASP A 287 -15.84 -1.95 16.19
CA ASP A 287 -16.45 -1.81 14.87
C ASP A 287 -15.79 -2.87 13.95
N TYR A 288 -15.93 -4.14 14.35
CA TYR A 288 -15.60 -5.31 13.56
C TYR A 288 -16.58 -5.47 12.40
N ASP A 289 -17.49 -4.52 12.17
CA ASP A 289 -18.33 -4.45 10.97
C ASP A 289 -17.51 -4.37 9.68
N PHE A 290 -16.24 -3.96 9.78
CA PHE A 290 -15.28 -4.06 8.69
C PHE A 290 -14.84 -5.51 8.36
N LEU A 291 -15.22 -6.51 9.16
CA LEU A 291 -14.98 -7.90 8.80
C LEU A 291 -15.66 -8.26 7.49
N LEU A 292 -14.86 -8.89 6.62
CA LEU A 292 -15.32 -9.48 5.39
C LEU A 292 -16.27 -10.63 5.74
N ASP A 293 -17.45 -10.66 5.14
CA ASP A 293 -18.37 -11.80 5.24
C ASP A 293 -17.68 -13.04 4.67
N PRO A 294 -17.35 -14.06 5.49
CA PRO A 294 -16.68 -15.26 5.00
C PRO A 294 -17.49 -15.97 3.91
N ALA A 295 -18.83 -15.85 3.92
CA ALA A 295 -19.71 -16.45 2.92
C ALA A 295 -19.56 -15.83 1.53
N ALA A 296 -19.01 -14.61 1.43
CA ALA A 296 -18.72 -13.96 0.15
C ALA A 296 -17.48 -14.57 -0.57
N PHE A 297 -16.74 -15.45 0.10
CA PHE A 297 -15.49 -16.03 -0.40
C PHE A 297 -15.54 -17.56 -0.38
N GLN A 298 -14.86 -18.19 -1.33
CA GLN A 298 -14.90 -19.67 -1.44
C GLN A 298 -14.07 -20.35 -0.34
N ASN A 299 -12.91 -19.79 0.01
CA ASN A 299 -11.93 -20.39 0.91
C ASN A 299 -11.12 -19.30 1.64
N LEU A 300 -11.79 -18.26 2.14
CA LEU A 300 -11.07 -17.16 2.78
C LEU A 300 -10.51 -17.61 4.13
N LYS A 301 -9.18 -17.60 4.23
CA LYS A 301 -8.46 -17.80 5.48
C LYS A 301 -8.27 -16.46 6.18
N VAL A 302 -8.89 -16.28 7.33
CA VAL A 302 -8.71 -15.08 8.16
C VAL A 302 -7.69 -15.36 9.27
N ARG A 303 -6.74 -14.46 9.44
CA ARG A 303 -5.70 -14.54 10.46
C ARG A 303 -5.67 -13.26 11.29
N LEU A 304 -5.46 -13.38 12.59
CA LEU A 304 -5.05 -12.29 13.46
C LEU A 304 -3.56 -12.46 13.77
N VAL A 305 -2.74 -11.50 13.36
CA VAL A 305 -1.31 -11.49 13.62
C VAL A 305 -1.01 -10.34 14.57
N ARG A 306 -0.57 -10.68 15.78
CA ARG A 306 -0.03 -9.70 16.73
C ARG A 306 1.45 -9.49 16.43
N LEU A 307 1.82 -8.23 16.20
CA LEU A 307 3.20 -7.86 15.90
C LEU A 307 3.92 -7.46 17.18
N HIS A 308 4.99 -8.18 17.50
CA HIS A 308 5.82 -7.92 18.66
C HIS A 308 7.00 -7.01 18.35
N GLY A 309 6.94 -5.80 18.91
CA GLY A 309 7.98 -4.80 18.87
C GLY A 309 8.81 -4.88 20.13
N GLY A 310 10.13 -4.93 19.98
CA GLY A 310 10.99 -4.93 21.17
C GLY A 310 12.46 -5.17 20.91
N PHE A 311 12.82 -5.88 19.85
CA PHE A 311 14.19 -6.40 19.74
C PHE A 311 15.25 -5.40 19.26
N ALA A 312 14.89 -4.12 19.13
CA ALA A 312 15.83 -3.13 18.61
C ALA A 312 15.63 -1.67 19.07
N TYR A 313 14.96 -1.35 20.18
CA TYR A 313 14.98 0.03 20.69
C TYR A 313 16.31 0.38 21.38
N TYR A 314 17.42 0.30 20.64
CA TYR A 314 18.63 1.05 20.98
C TYR A 314 18.44 2.46 20.44
N LEU A 315 18.07 3.39 21.32
CA LEU A 315 18.36 4.79 21.08
C LEU A 315 19.90 4.94 21.08
N PRO A 316 20.48 5.75 20.18
CA PRO A 316 21.93 5.98 20.13
C PRO A 316 22.54 6.47 21.44
N ASN A 317 21.72 6.92 22.39
CA ASN A 317 22.16 7.60 23.61
C ASN A 317 22.00 6.76 24.89
N GLY A 318 21.62 5.47 24.82
CA GLY A 318 21.65 4.57 25.98
C GLY A 318 20.64 4.85 27.11
N ASP A 319 19.77 5.86 27.01
CA ASP A 319 18.86 6.27 28.09
C ASP A 319 17.44 5.64 28.00
N SER A 320 17.03 5.04 29.13
CA SER A 320 15.69 4.86 29.78
C SER A 320 14.39 4.56 29.00
N ASN A 321 14.35 4.57 27.67
CA ASN A 321 13.09 4.39 26.92
C ASN A 321 12.68 2.93 26.68
N VAL A 322 13.57 1.97 26.95
CA VAL A 322 13.24 0.53 26.87
C VAL A 322 12.19 0.17 27.92
N ASP A 323 12.29 0.73 29.13
CA ASP A 323 11.33 0.50 30.22
C ASP A 323 9.95 1.11 29.92
N LEU A 324 9.92 2.27 29.24
CA LEU A 324 8.67 2.87 28.76
C LEU A 324 7.98 2.02 27.69
N SER A 325 8.74 1.37 26.79
CA SER A 325 8.15 0.47 25.79
C SER A 325 7.60 -0.80 26.42
N ASN A 326 8.32 -1.38 27.40
CA ASN A 326 7.89 -2.59 28.09
C ASN A 326 6.68 -2.32 28.99
N SER A 327 6.71 -1.28 29.81
CA SER A 327 5.55 -0.89 30.63
C SER A 327 4.32 -0.57 29.78
N TYR A 328 4.51 0.10 28.64
CA TYR A 328 3.40 0.37 27.73
C TYR A 328 2.85 -0.91 27.09
N ARG A 329 3.73 -1.84 26.71
CA ARG A 329 3.32 -3.15 26.23
C ARG A 329 2.53 -3.90 27.30
N ASP A 330 3.04 -3.97 28.52
CA ASP A 330 2.38 -4.65 29.64
C ASP A 330 1.00 -4.01 29.95
N PHE A 331 0.85 -2.70 29.75
CA PHE A 331 -0.45 -2.01 29.79
C PHE A 331 -1.39 -2.37 28.62
N VAL A 332 -0.86 -2.58 27.41
CA VAL A 332 -1.65 -2.88 26.19
C VAL A 332 -2.07 -4.35 26.11
N LEU A 333 -1.23 -5.26 26.61
CA LEU A 333 -1.40 -6.70 26.47
C LEU A 333 -2.78 -7.23 26.92
N PRO A 334 -3.36 -6.80 28.06
CA PRO A 334 -4.69 -7.25 28.47
C PRO A 334 -5.78 -6.97 27.42
N TYR A 335 -5.73 -5.83 26.74
CA TYR A 335 -6.69 -5.50 25.69
C TYR A 335 -6.54 -6.38 24.43
N HIS A 336 -5.32 -6.87 24.17
CA HIS A 336 -5.08 -7.81 23.07
C HIS A 336 -5.68 -9.17 23.36
N LEU A 337 -5.78 -9.57 24.64
CA LEU A 337 -6.36 -10.85 25.04
C LEU A 337 -7.81 -10.97 24.57
N ASP A 338 -8.63 -9.94 24.79
CA ASP A 338 -10.03 -9.95 24.35
C ASP A 338 -10.18 -10.06 22.84
N THR A 339 -9.33 -9.35 22.09
CA THR A 339 -9.29 -9.42 20.62
C THR A 339 -8.87 -10.82 20.15
N ARG A 340 -7.91 -11.46 20.82
CA ARG A 340 -7.49 -12.84 20.51
C ARG A 340 -8.60 -13.84 20.81
N LYS A 341 -9.20 -13.76 22.00
CA LYS A 341 -10.32 -14.60 22.41
C LYS A 341 -11.46 -14.50 21.41
N TRP A 342 -11.83 -13.27 21.03
CA TRP A 342 -12.81 -13.03 19.99
C TRP A 342 -12.41 -13.66 18.64
N ALA A 343 -11.18 -13.45 18.17
CA ALA A 343 -10.70 -14.02 16.91
C ALA A 343 -10.76 -15.56 16.91
N ARG A 344 -10.39 -16.21 18.02
CA ARG A 344 -10.53 -17.65 18.19
C ARG A 344 -11.99 -18.11 18.17
N ARG A 345 -12.89 -17.39 18.84
CA ARG A 345 -14.34 -17.66 18.79
C ARG A 345 -14.90 -17.59 17.37
N MET A 346 -14.33 -16.72 16.53
CA MET A 346 -14.67 -16.60 15.10
C MET A 346 -13.99 -17.66 14.22
N GLY A 347 -13.18 -18.55 14.79
CA GLY A 347 -12.43 -19.58 14.07
C GLY A 347 -11.20 -19.05 13.31
N TYR A 348 -10.73 -17.85 13.63
CA TYR A 348 -9.56 -17.25 12.99
C TYR A 348 -8.27 -17.83 13.59
N GLU A 349 -7.23 -17.95 12.75
CA GLU A 349 -5.91 -18.31 13.25
C GLU A 349 -5.27 -17.11 13.94
N VAL A 350 -4.78 -17.31 15.16
CA VAL A 350 -4.09 -16.28 15.94
C VAL A 350 -2.60 -16.60 15.95
N PHE A 351 -1.78 -15.65 15.52
CA PHE A 351 -0.32 -15.76 15.51
C PHE A 351 0.33 -14.61 16.24
N ASP A 352 1.47 -14.92 16.82
CA ASP A 352 2.40 -13.93 17.34
C ASP A 352 3.68 -13.97 16.53
N VAL A 353 4.10 -12.81 16.02
CA VAL A 353 5.33 -12.72 15.22
C VAL A 353 6.14 -11.50 15.61
N ALA A 354 7.46 -11.65 15.56
CA ALA A 354 8.38 -10.53 15.70
C ALA A 354 8.46 -9.70 14.41
N TYR A 355 8.72 -8.40 14.58
CA TYR A 355 9.02 -7.50 13.47
C TYR A 355 10.28 -6.66 13.75
N ASP A 356 10.95 -6.22 12.68
CA ASP A 356 12.16 -5.40 12.80
C ASP A 356 11.94 -3.89 12.63
N LYS A 357 13.02 -3.10 12.76
CA LYS A 357 12.99 -1.62 12.59
C LYS A 357 12.47 -1.14 11.23
N LEU A 358 12.51 -1.99 10.21
CA LEU A 358 12.03 -1.68 8.86
C LEU A 358 10.60 -2.18 8.65
N GLY A 359 9.96 -2.75 9.68
CA GLY A 359 8.64 -3.33 9.61
C GLY A 359 8.56 -4.61 8.82
N ARG A 360 9.67 -5.35 8.68
CA ARG A 360 9.66 -6.69 8.10
C ARG A 360 9.08 -7.65 9.13
N TRP A 361 8.21 -8.56 8.70
CA TRP A 361 7.63 -9.63 9.52
C TRP A 361 7.18 -10.82 8.64
N PRO A 362 7.17 -12.05 9.16
CA PRO A 362 7.82 -12.45 10.41
C PRO A 362 9.34 -12.29 10.33
N VAL A 363 10.00 -12.08 11.46
CA VAL A 363 11.46 -12.08 11.59
C VAL A 363 11.83 -13.18 12.58
N GLU A 364 12.89 -13.93 12.27
CA GLU A 364 13.43 -14.94 13.18
C GLU A 364 13.92 -14.27 14.47
N LEU A 365 13.50 -14.81 15.61
CA LEU A 365 13.99 -14.41 16.92
C LEU A 365 15.46 -14.81 17.04
N LYS A 366 16.29 -13.94 17.63
CA LYS A 366 17.68 -14.32 17.96
C LYS A 366 17.68 -15.27 19.16
N ASN A 367 18.80 -15.97 19.35
CA ASN A 367 18.99 -16.83 20.52
C ASN A 367 18.72 -16.06 21.83
N GLY A 368 17.75 -16.54 22.61
CA GLY A 368 17.32 -15.93 23.87
C GLY A 368 16.27 -14.81 23.73
N GLU A 369 15.85 -14.47 22.52
CA GLU A 369 14.67 -13.62 22.31
C GLU A 369 13.41 -14.48 22.30
N GLU A 370 12.42 -14.09 23.11
CA GLU A 370 11.14 -14.79 23.20
C GLU A 370 9.99 -13.80 22.97
N ILE A 371 8.94 -14.29 22.33
CA ILE A 371 7.67 -13.57 22.26
C ILE A 371 6.98 -13.73 23.61
N ARG A 372 6.75 -12.63 24.33
CA ARG A 372 5.95 -12.68 25.55
C ARG A 372 4.53 -13.14 25.24
N GLU A 373 4.17 -14.28 25.81
CA GLU A 373 2.80 -14.77 25.87
C GLU A 373 1.94 -13.86 26.77
N ILE A 374 0.63 -13.89 26.59
CA ILE A 374 -0.31 -13.21 27.48
C ILE A 374 -0.83 -14.26 28.46
N GLU A 375 -0.67 -14.04 29.76
CA GLU A 375 -1.28 -14.90 30.76
C GLU A 375 -2.81 -14.94 30.58
N GLY A 376 -3.41 -16.14 30.70
CA GLY A 376 -4.85 -16.34 30.53
C GLY A 376 -5.32 -16.58 29.08
N ASP A 377 -4.39 -16.70 28.12
CA ASP A 377 -4.72 -17.05 26.73
C ASP A 377 -5.17 -18.51 26.56
N ASP A 378 -4.73 -19.40 27.46
CA ASP A 378 -5.01 -20.84 27.44
C ASP A 378 -6.18 -21.26 28.37
N GLU A 379 -6.51 -20.45 29.38
CA GLU A 379 -7.49 -20.83 30.44
C GLU A 379 -8.95 -20.90 29.95
N GLU A 380 -9.25 -20.39 28.76
CA GLU A 380 -10.62 -20.32 28.23
C GLU A 380 -10.95 -21.41 27.20
N ALA A 381 -9.95 -22.20 26.76
CA ALA A 381 -10.18 -23.34 25.87
C ALA A 381 -11.14 -24.37 26.48
N ASP A 382 -11.17 -24.48 27.81
CA ASP A 382 -12.04 -25.40 28.55
C ASP A 382 -13.51 -24.95 28.61
N TRP A 383 -13.79 -23.64 28.50
CA TRP A 383 -15.17 -23.13 28.54
C TRP A 383 -15.94 -23.33 27.23
N LEU A 384 -15.25 -23.28 26.08
CA LEU A 384 -15.83 -23.50 24.75
C LEU A 384 -16.08 -24.99 24.44
N ALA A 385 -15.46 -25.90 25.19
CA ALA A 385 -15.70 -27.34 25.09
C ALA A 385 -16.97 -27.79 25.83
N SER A 386 -17.63 -26.90 26.58
CA SER A 386 -18.90 -27.20 27.24
C SER A 386 -20.04 -27.12 26.21
N PRO A 387 -20.74 -28.24 25.92
CA PRO A 387 -21.86 -28.24 25.00
C PRO A 387 -23.03 -27.47 25.63
N TYR A 388 -23.35 -26.31 25.06
CA TYR A 388 -24.64 -25.66 25.28
C TYR A 388 -25.69 -26.21 24.31
#